data_AF-A0A9D4DLY6-F1
#
_entry.id   AF-A0A9D4DLY6-F1
#
_cell.length_a   1.000
_cell.length_b   1.000
_cell.length_c   1.000
_cell.angle_alpha   90.00
_cell.angle_beta   90.00
_cell.angle_gamma   90.00
#
_symmetry.space_group_name_H-M   'P 1'
#
loop_
_entity.id
_entity.type
_entity.pdbx_description
1 polymer ?
#
loop_
_entity_poly.entity_id
_entity_poly.type
_entity_poly.pdbx_seq_one_letter_code
_entity_poly.pdbx_strand_id
1 'polypeptide(L)'
;MLLLLLLLLLLLLLLLLLLLLLLLLLLLLLLLLLLLLLLLLLLLLLLPLLLLLLLLLLLLLLLLLLLLLLLLLLLLLLVLLLLVLLLVLLPPPPPPPPPPPPPPRLLLLLLLLLPLLLLLLPLLLLLLLLLPLLLLLLLLLLLLLLLLLLLLLLLLLLLLLLLLLLLLLLLLLLLLLLLLLLLLLLLLLLLLLLHHHHHHHHHHHHHHSQ
;
A
#
# COMPACT_ATOMS: atom_id res chain seq x y z
N MET A 1 -8.10 -56.07 38.24
CA MET A 1 -7.91 -56.14 36.76
C MET A 1 -8.71 -55.07 36.03
N LEU A 2 -10.03 -54.96 36.23
CA LEU A 2 -10.89 -53.96 35.57
C LEU A 2 -10.40 -52.51 35.74
N LEU A 3 -10.01 -52.13 36.96
CA LEU A 3 -9.49 -50.78 37.26
C LEU A 3 -8.23 -50.43 36.46
N LEU A 4 -7.30 -51.38 36.30
CA LEU A 4 -6.07 -51.20 35.54
C LEU A 4 -6.36 -50.97 34.06
N LEU A 5 -7.31 -51.73 33.49
CA LEU A 5 -7.75 -51.57 32.11
C LEU A 5 -8.37 -50.18 31.89
N LEU A 6 -9.17 -49.71 32.85
CA LEU A 6 -9.81 -48.39 32.78
C LEU A 6 -8.78 -47.24 32.88
N LEU A 7 -7.78 -47.38 33.75
CA LEU A 7 -6.66 -46.44 33.83
C LEU A 7 -5.85 -46.39 32.52
N LEU A 8 -5.61 -47.54 31.91
CA LEU A 8 -4.90 -47.63 30.63
C LEU A 8 -5.70 -46.94 29.50
N LEU A 9 -7.01 -47.18 29.44
CA LEU A 9 -7.90 -46.54 28.48
C LEU A 9 -7.91 -45.02 28.66
N LEU A 10 -7.94 -44.56 29.91
CA LEU A 10 -7.88 -43.14 30.26
C LEU A 10 -6.58 -42.49 29.78
N LEU A 11 -5.44 -43.13 30.06
CA LEU A 11 -4.13 -42.65 29.63
C LEU A 11 -4.05 -42.56 28.10
N LEU A 12 -4.59 -43.56 27.39
CA LEU A 12 -4.66 -43.55 25.94
C LEU A 12 -5.51 -42.39 25.42
N LEU A 13 -6.67 -42.12 26.04
CA LEU A 13 -7.53 -41.00 25.68
C LEU A 13 -6.84 -39.65 25.90
N LEU A 14 -6.12 -39.50 27.03
CA LEU A 14 -5.33 -38.30 27.31
C LEU A 14 -4.22 -38.10 26.27
N LEU A 15 -3.52 -39.16 25.89
CA LEU A 15 -2.47 -39.11 24.87
C LEU A 15 -3.04 -38.69 23.51
N LEU A 16 -4.19 -39.25 23.13
CA LEU A 16 -4.89 -38.87 21.89
C LEU A 16 -5.30 -37.40 21.91
N LEU A 17 -5.80 -36.92 23.05
CA LEU A 17 -6.20 -35.52 23.25
C LEU A 17 -5.01 -34.56 23.10
N LEU A 18 -3.86 -34.91 23.68
CA LEU A 18 -2.62 -34.15 23.57
C LEU A 18 -2.12 -34.12 22.12
N LEU A 19 -2.16 -35.26 21.43
CA LEU A 19 -1.77 -35.34 20.01
C LEU A 19 -2.66 -34.46 19.14
N LEU A 20 -3.97 -34.45 19.38
CA LEU A 20 -4.92 -33.59 18.68
C LEU A 20 -4.61 -32.10 18.90
N LEU A 21 -4.31 -31.71 20.15
CA LEU A 21 -3.90 -30.34 20.48
C LEU A 21 -2.62 -29.93 19.76
N LEU A 22 -1.62 -30.81 19.73
CA LEU A 22 -0.36 -30.56 19.02
C LEU A 22 -0.59 -30.37 17.51
N LEU A 23 -1.41 -31.23 16.90
CA LEU A 23 -1.75 -31.15 15.48
C LEU A 23 -2.44 -29.82 15.15
N LEU A 24 -3.37 -29.39 15.99
CA LEU A 24 -4.04 -28.10 15.81
C LEU A 24 -3.07 -26.92 15.95
N LEU A 25 -2.17 -26.96 16.94
CA LEU A 25 -1.14 -25.92 17.10
C LEU A 25 -0.23 -25.84 15.86
N LEU A 26 0.13 -27.00 15.29
CA LEU A 26 0.90 -27.07 14.05
C LEU A 26 0.13 -26.47 12.87
N LEU A 27 -1.15 -26.80 12.73
CA LEU A 27 -2.02 -26.25 11.68
C LEU A 27 -2.14 -24.73 11.80
N LEU A 28 -2.27 -24.24 13.04
CA LEU A 28 -2.32 -22.82 13.34
C LEU A 28 -1.03 -22.10 12.93
N LEU A 29 0.13 -22.67 13.29
CA LEU A 29 1.44 -22.14 12.93
C LEU A 29 1.60 -22.09 11.41
N LEU A 30 1.16 -23.14 10.70
CA LEU A 30 1.19 -23.19 9.24
C LEU A 30 0.31 -22.10 8.62
N LEU A 31 -0.91 -21.90 9.16
CA LEU A 31 -1.81 -20.84 8.71
C LEU A 31 -1.19 -19.46 8.91
N LEU A 32 -0.57 -19.21 10.07
CA LEU A 32 0.15 -17.97 10.36
C LEU A 32 1.31 -17.74 9.38
N LEU A 33 2.09 -18.78 9.09
CA LEU A 33 3.20 -18.71 8.14
C LEU A 33 2.70 -18.38 6.73
N LEU A 34 1.60 -19.02 6.30
CA LEU A 34 0.97 -18.75 5.01
C LEU A 34 0.49 -17.29 4.92
N LEU A 35 -0.11 -16.79 6.01
CA LEU A 35 -0.59 -15.42 6.12
C LEU A 35 0.55 -14.40 6.00
N LEU A 36 1.67 -14.67 6.67
CA LEU A 36 2.88 -13.86 6.60
C LEU A 36 3.48 -13.89 5.20
N LEU A 37 3.53 -15.06 4.55
CA LEU A 37 4.01 -15.21 3.18
C LEU A 37 3.15 -14.41 2.21
N LEU A 38 1.82 -14.46 2.37
CA LEU A 38 0.89 -13.68 1.55
C LEU A 38 1.13 -12.17 1.71
N LEU A 39 1.34 -11.70 2.95
CA LEU A 39 1.66 -10.30 3.21
C LEU A 39 2.99 -9.89 2.56
N LEU A 40 4.02 -10.73 2.66
CA LEU A 40 5.32 -10.49 2.04
C LEU A 40 5.21 -10.44 0.51
N LEU A 41 4.46 -11.37 -0.09
CA LEU A 41 4.22 -11.40 -1.52
C LEU A 41 3.49 -10.13 -1.99
N LEU A 42 2.48 -9.68 -1.24
CA LEU A 42 1.78 -8.44 -1.53
C LEU A 42 2.73 -7.23 -1.48
N LEU A 43 3.56 -7.14 -0.44
CA LEU A 43 4.54 -6.08 -0.31
C LEU A 43 5.54 -6.10 -1.47
N LEU A 44 6.02 -7.29 -1.83
CA LEU A 44 6.93 -7.50 -2.96
C LEU A 44 6.30 -7.09 -4.29
N LEU A 45 4.99 -7.24 -4.45
CA LEU A 45 4.26 -6.82 -5.65
C LEU A 45 3.98 -5.31 -5.65
N LEU A 46 3.70 -4.70 -4.50
CA LEU A 46 3.45 -3.27 -4.37
C LEU A 46 4.71 -2.42 -4.55
N LEU A 47 5.86 -2.89 -4.08
CA LEU A 47 7.13 -2.15 -4.17
C LEU A 47 7.53 -1.78 -5.61
N PRO A 48 7.56 -2.70 -6.60
CA PRO A 48 7.89 -2.36 -7.97
C PRO A 48 6.85 -1.44 -8.62
N LEU A 49 5.56 -1.55 -8.24
CA LEU A 49 4.52 -0.62 -8.70
C LEU A 49 4.78 0.80 -8.19
N LEU A 50 5.14 0.95 -6.92
CA LEU A 50 5.53 2.22 -6.32
C LEU A 50 6.77 2.81 -7.04
N LEU A 51 7.77 1.97 -7.29
CA LEU A 51 9.00 2.39 -7.98
C LEU A 51 8.72 2.82 -9.43
N LEU A 52 7.87 2.07 -10.14
CA LEU A 52 7.44 2.43 -11.49
C LEU A 52 6.68 3.76 -11.50
N LEU A 53 5.79 3.97 -10.54
CA LEU A 53 5.04 5.21 -10.38
C LEU A 53 5.98 6.41 -10.13
N LEU A 54 6.99 6.22 -9.27
CA LEU A 54 8.01 7.24 -9.01
C LEU A 54 8.86 7.53 -10.25
N LEU A 55 9.26 6.48 -10.99
CA LEU A 55 10.02 6.63 -12.23
C LEU A 55 9.22 7.41 -13.29
N LEU A 56 7.92 7.09 -13.44
CA LEU A 56 7.03 7.79 -14.35
C LEU A 56 6.90 9.28 -13.98
N LEU A 57 6.78 9.59 -12.68
CA LEU A 57 6.79 10.97 -12.20
C LEU A 57 8.08 11.69 -12.56
N LEU A 58 9.24 11.05 -12.32
CA LEU A 58 10.54 11.65 -12.63
C LEU A 58 10.68 11.92 -14.13
N LEU A 59 10.27 10.97 -14.97
CA LEU A 59 10.28 11.12 -16.42
C LEU A 59 9.40 12.28 -16.88
N LEU A 60 8.20 12.40 -16.31
CA LEU A 60 7.29 13.48 -16.63
C LEU A 60 7.86 14.86 -16.21
N LEU A 61 8.45 14.94 -15.02
CA LEU A 61 9.10 16.15 -14.54
C LEU A 61 10.25 16.55 -15.47
N LEU A 62 11.05 15.59 -15.92
CA LEU A 62 12.14 15.83 -16.88
C LEU A 62 11.61 16.34 -18.22
N LEU A 63 10.57 15.70 -18.76
CA LEU A 63 9.93 16.12 -20.01
C LEU A 63 9.39 17.56 -19.90
N LEU A 64 8.80 17.89 -18.76
CA LEU A 64 8.29 19.22 -18.50
C LEU A 64 9.40 20.27 -18.43
N LEU A 65 10.50 19.95 -17.74
CA LEU A 65 11.67 20.82 -17.65
C LEU A 65 12.27 21.06 -19.04
N LEU A 66 12.33 20.02 -19.87
CA LEU A 66 12.79 20.15 -21.25
C LEU A 66 11.86 21.05 -22.07
N LEU A 67 10.54 20.89 -21.94
CA LEU A 67 9.55 21.75 -22.60
C LEU A 67 9.70 23.22 -22.18
N LEU A 68 9.88 23.45 -20.88
CA LEU A 68 10.11 24.78 -20.31
C LEU A 68 11.39 25.42 -20.89
N LEU A 69 12.48 24.67 -20.93
CA LEU A 69 13.75 25.11 -21.51
C LEU A 69 13.60 25.47 -22.99
N LEU A 70 12.88 24.65 -23.75
CA LEU A 70 12.58 24.90 -25.16
C LEU A 70 11.75 26.18 -25.35
N LEU A 71 10.72 26.38 -24.52
CA LEU A 71 9.89 27.59 -24.55
C LEU A 71 10.71 28.85 -24.25
N LEU A 72 11.62 28.77 -23.26
CA LEU A 72 12.52 29.85 -22.92
C LEU A 72 13.49 30.17 -24.06
N LEU A 73 14.06 29.14 -24.70
CA LEU A 73 14.94 29.31 -25.86
C LEU A 73 14.20 29.97 -27.03
N LEU A 74 12.97 29.54 -27.31
CA LEU A 74 12.11 30.13 -28.34
C LEU A 74 11.83 31.61 -28.06
N LEU A 75 11.52 31.94 -26.80
CA LEU A 75 11.33 33.32 -26.37
C LEU A 75 12.60 34.16 -26.58
N LEU A 76 13.76 33.64 -26.19
CA LEU A 76 15.04 34.33 -26.37
C LEU A 76 15.33 34.58 -27.86
N LEU A 77 15.11 33.57 -28.70
CA LEU A 77 15.27 33.69 -30.16
C LEU A 77 14.33 34.75 -30.75
N LEU A 78 13.08 34.78 -30.30
CA LEU A 78 12.10 35.78 -30.72
C LEU A 78 12.55 37.20 -30.36
N VAL A 79 13.04 37.39 -29.13
CA VAL A 79 13.57 38.68 -28.65
C VAL A 79 14.80 39.11 -29.45
N LEU A 80 15.72 38.18 -29.74
CA LEU A 80 16.91 38.45 -30.54
C LEU A 80 16.53 38.87 -31.98
N LEU A 81 15.59 38.16 -32.60
CA LEU A 81 15.09 38.49 -33.94
C LEU A 81 14.48 39.89 -33.96
N LEU A 82 13.69 40.25 -32.94
CA LEU A 82 13.12 41.58 -32.79
C LEU A 82 14.21 42.65 -32.66
N LEU A 83 15.26 42.41 -31.87
CA LEU A 83 16.37 43.33 -31.70
C LEU A 83 17.14 43.54 -33.01
N VAL A 84 17.44 42.46 -33.75
CA VAL A 84 18.10 42.54 -35.05
C VAL A 84 17.23 43.31 -36.05
N LEU A 85 15.92 43.04 -36.08
CA LEU A 85 14.98 43.75 -36.94
C LEU A 85 14.93 45.24 -36.61
N LEU A 86 14.90 45.60 -35.32
CA LEU A 86 14.96 46.99 -34.87
C LEU A 86 16.25 47.69 -35.32
N LEU A 87 17.40 47.00 -35.20
CA LEU A 87 18.71 47.51 -35.61
C LEU A 87 18.77 47.77 -37.12
N VAL A 88 18.28 46.83 -37.93
CA VAL A 88 18.24 46.96 -39.41
C VAL A 88 17.33 48.09 -39.87
N LEU A 89 16.30 48.42 -39.08
CA LEU A 89 15.35 49.48 -39.38
C LEU A 89 15.79 50.86 -38.89
N LEU A 90 16.91 50.98 -38.17
CA LEU A 90 17.49 52.28 -37.85
C LEU A 90 17.92 52.96 -39.16
N PRO A 91 17.38 54.14 -39.50
CA PRO A 91 17.78 54.84 -40.71
C PRO A 91 19.28 55.16 -40.65
N PRO A 92 20.03 55.01 -41.77
CA PRO A 92 21.40 55.51 -41.82
C PRO A 92 21.41 57.02 -41.56
N PRO A 93 22.51 57.57 -41.02
CA PRO A 93 22.63 59.02 -40.82
C PRO A 93 22.35 59.77 -42.14
N PRO A 94 21.54 60.85 -42.12
CA PRO A 94 21.00 61.44 -43.33
C PRO A 94 22.09 62.11 -44.20
N PRO A 95 22.19 61.81 -45.51
CA PRO A 95 22.85 62.69 -46.46
C PRO A 95 21.98 63.94 -46.75
N PRO A 96 22.54 65.06 -47.26
CA PRO A 96 21.79 66.27 -47.58
C PRO A 96 20.60 66.00 -48.55
N PRO A 97 19.48 66.75 -48.44
CA PRO A 97 18.13 66.27 -48.83
C PRO A 97 17.80 66.30 -50.34
N PRO A 98 17.34 65.15 -50.92
CA PRO A 98 16.61 65.03 -52.19
C PRO A 98 15.09 64.70 -51.97
N PRO A 99 14.22 64.62 -53.01
CA PRO A 99 12.76 64.48 -52.84
C PRO A 99 12.32 63.20 -52.10
N PRO A 100 11.14 63.21 -51.42
CA PRO A 100 10.75 62.18 -50.48
C PRO A 100 10.40 60.86 -51.18
N PRO A 101 11.09 59.76 -50.86
CA PRO A 101 10.76 58.45 -51.39
C PRO A 101 9.52 57.86 -50.69
N PRO A 102 8.86 56.87 -51.31
CA PRO A 102 7.76 56.13 -50.69
C PRO A 102 8.22 55.40 -49.42
N PRO A 103 7.31 55.21 -48.43
CA PRO A 103 7.66 54.54 -47.20
C PRO A 103 8.14 53.11 -47.46
N PRO A 104 9.22 52.67 -46.80
CA PRO A 104 9.78 51.35 -47.00
C PRO A 104 8.74 50.25 -46.68
N ARG A 105 8.60 49.28 -47.58
CA ARG A 105 7.73 48.09 -47.38
C ARG A 105 8.03 47.33 -46.07
N LEU A 106 9.27 47.42 -45.59
CA LEU A 106 9.70 46.82 -44.33
C LEU A 106 9.01 47.43 -43.10
N LEU A 107 8.67 48.72 -43.13
CA LEU A 107 7.93 49.36 -42.03
C LEU A 107 6.50 48.80 -41.91
N LEU A 108 5.86 48.47 -43.04
CA LEU A 108 4.53 47.86 -43.04
C LEU A 108 4.57 46.43 -42.48
N LEU A 109 5.59 45.64 -42.82
CA LEU A 109 5.80 44.32 -42.23
C LEU A 109 6.06 44.40 -40.73
N LEU A 110 6.87 45.36 -40.28
CA LEU A 110 7.09 45.59 -38.85
C LEU A 110 5.79 45.95 -38.14
N LEU A 111 5.01 46.87 -38.70
CA LEU A 111 3.75 47.32 -38.13
C LEU A 111 2.74 46.17 -37.97
N LEU A 112 2.79 45.18 -38.87
CA LEU A 112 1.96 43.98 -38.80
C LEU A 112 2.51 42.93 -37.82
N LEU A 113 3.83 42.76 -37.74
CA LEU A 113 4.47 41.79 -36.84
C LEU A 113 4.43 42.22 -35.37
N LEU A 114 4.54 43.51 -35.09
CA LEU A 114 4.55 44.05 -33.72
C LEU A 114 3.30 43.68 -32.89
N PRO A 115 2.05 43.90 -33.36
CA PRO A 115 0.86 43.52 -32.60
C PRO A 115 0.73 42.00 -32.45
N LEU A 116 1.16 41.21 -33.44
CA LEU A 116 1.18 39.76 -33.34
C LEU A 116 2.12 39.30 -32.21
N LEU A 117 3.31 39.89 -32.13
CA LEU A 117 4.28 39.62 -31.08
C LEU A 117 3.78 40.08 -29.71
N LEU A 118 3.15 41.26 -29.65
CA LEU A 118 2.53 41.78 -28.43
C LEU A 118 1.42 40.86 -27.91
N LEU A 119 0.70 40.17 -28.79
CA LEU A 119 -0.31 39.17 -28.43
C LEU A 119 0.30 37.81 -28.05
N LEU A 120 1.38 37.40 -28.72
CA LEU A 120 2.04 36.12 -28.46
C LEU A 120 2.77 36.09 -27.11
N LEU A 121 3.40 37.21 -26.72
CA LEU A 121 4.14 37.33 -25.46
C LEU A 121 3.29 37.00 -24.20
N PRO A 122 2.12 37.62 -23.96
CA PRO A 122 1.30 37.31 -22.80
C PRO A 122 0.73 35.88 -22.85
N LEU A 123 0.48 35.33 -24.04
CA LEU A 123 0.04 33.93 -24.18
C LEU A 123 1.16 32.96 -23.79
N LEU A 124 2.41 33.24 -24.19
CA LEU A 124 3.57 32.46 -23.79
C LEU A 124 3.82 32.57 -22.28
N LEU A 125 3.67 33.76 -21.70
CA LEU A 125 3.77 33.97 -20.26
C LEU A 125 2.65 33.25 -19.47
N LEU A 126 1.44 33.24 -20.01
CA LEU A 126 0.33 32.48 -19.44
C LEU A 126 0.62 30.98 -19.48
N LEU A 127 1.11 30.46 -20.61
CA LEU A 127 1.52 29.06 -20.73
C LEU A 127 2.62 28.71 -19.73
N LEU A 128 3.62 29.58 -19.61
CA LEU A 128 4.72 29.47 -18.65
C LEU A 128 4.22 29.39 -17.20
N LEU A 129 3.14 30.10 -16.86
CA LEU A 129 2.53 30.09 -15.53
C LEU A 129 1.58 28.91 -15.30
N LEU A 130 0.82 28.49 -16.32
CA LEU A 130 -0.11 27.37 -16.22
C LEU A 130 0.61 26.02 -16.12
N LEU A 131 1.75 25.88 -16.79
CA LEU A 131 2.55 24.66 -16.81
C LEU A 131 2.96 24.16 -15.40
N PRO A 132 3.60 24.99 -14.53
CA PRO A 132 3.94 24.57 -13.18
C PRO A 132 2.69 24.35 -12.30
N LEU A 133 1.58 25.07 -12.54
CA LEU A 133 0.33 24.83 -11.82
C LEU A 133 -0.26 23.45 -12.14
N LEU A 134 -0.24 23.06 -13.42
CA LEU A 134 -0.69 21.73 -13.87
C LEU A 134 0.21 20.63 -13.29
N LEU A 135 1.52 20.86 -13.22
CA LEU A 135 2.46 19.96 -12.56
C LEU A 135 2.11 19.79 -11.08
N LEU A 136 1.88 20.90 -10.37
CA LEU A 136 1.52 20.87 -8.95
C LEU A 136 0.23 20.07 -8.73
N LEU A 137 -0.78 20.27 -9.58
CA LEU A 137 -2.03 19.52 -9.51
C LEU A 137 -1.80 18.02 -9.72
N LEU A 138 -0.99 17.64 -10.71
CA LEU A 138 -0.68 16.24 -10.98
C LEU A 138 0.11 15.61 -9.82
N LEU A 139 1.09 16.33 -9.27
CA LEU A 139 1.85 15.88 -8.10
C LEU A 139 0.92 15.67 -6.90
N LEU A 140 -0.05 16.57 -6.68
CA LEU A 140 -1.05 16.43 -5.63
C LEU A 140 -1.93 15.19 -5.85
N LEU A 141 -2.41 14.96 -7.08
CA LEU A 141 -3.19 13.79 -7.43
C LEU A 141 -2.40 12.50 -7.18
N LEU A 142 -1.12 12.50 -7.53
CA LEU A 142 -0.22 11.38 -7.30
C LEU A 142 -0.02 11.10 -5.81
N LEU A 143 0.21 12.16 -5.03
CA LEU A 143 0.33 12.06 -3.58
C LEU A 143 -0.95 11.49 -2.96
N LEU A 144 -2.11 11.92 -3.44
CA LEU A 144 -3.41 11.39 -3.02
C LEU A 144 -3.53 9.89 -3.36
N LEU A 145 -3.13 9.49 -4.56
CA LEU A 145 -3.14 8.08 -4.98
C LEU A 145 -2.23 7.24 -4.07
N LEU A 146 -1.03 7.74 -3.76
CA LEU A 146 -0.10 7.09 -2.85
C LEU A 146 -0.69 6.95 -1.44
N LEU A 147 -1.32 8.01 -0.93
CA LEU A 147 -1.98 8.00 0.37
C LEU A 147 -3.11 6.97 0.41
N LEU A 148 -3.92 6.89 -0.65
CA LEU A 148 -4.99 5.91 -0.78
C LEU A 148 -4.43 4.47 -0.78
N LEU A 149 -3.34 4.23 -1.51
CA LEU A 149 -2.67 2.93 -1.55
C LEU A 149 -2.14 2.54 -0.16
N LEU A 150 -1.54 3.48 0.57
CA LEU A 150 -1.06 3.26 1.92
C LEU A 150 -2.22 2.96 2.89
N LEU A 151 -3.33 3.70 2.78
CA LEU A 151 -4.53 3.46 3.58
C LEU A 151 -5.11 2.06 3.32
N LEU A 152 -5.15 1.63 2.06
CA LEU A 152 -5.60 0.30 1.68
C LEU A 152 -4.70 -0.79 2.29
N LEU A 153 -3.38 -0.59 2.25
CA LEU A 153 -2.43 -1.51 2.88
C LEU A 153 -2.63 -1.58 4.40
N LEU A 154 -2.85 -0.44 5.06
CA LEU A 154 -3.14 -0.39 6.49
C LEU A 154 -4.45 -1.12 6.83
N LEU A 155 -5.50 -0.91 6.04
CA LEU A 155 -6.77 -1.60 6.23
C LEU A 155 -6.62 -3.12 6.09
N LEU A 156 -5.86 -3.57 5.09
CA LEU A 156 -5.58 -4.98 4.90
C LEU A 156 -4.80 -5.56 6.09
N LEU A 157 -3.79 -4.85 6.59
CA LEU A 157 -3.04 -5.26 7.78
C LEU A 157 -3.94 -5.35 9.02
N LEU A 158 -4.87 -4.40 9.20
CA LEU A 158 -5.84 -4.43 10.28
C LEU A 158 -6.77 -5.65 10.17
N LEU A 159 -7.27 -5.94 8.97
CA LEU A 159 -8.09 -7.12 8.71
C LEU A 159 -7.32 -8.41 9.03
N LEU A 160 -6.03 -8.45 8.66
CA LEU A 160 -5.12 -9.55 8.96
C LEU A 160 -4.99 -9.79 10.46
N LEU A 161 -4.78 -8.71 11.21
CA LEU A 161 -4.67 -8.73 12.66
C LEU A 161 -5.97 -9.20 13.31
N LEU A 162 -7.11 -8.72 12.81
CA LEU A 162 -8.42 -9.15 13.29
C LEU A 162 -8.64 -10.66 13.05
N LEU A 163 -8.27 -11.16 11.87
CA LEU A 163 -8.33 -12.58 11.54
C LEU A 163 -7.46 -13.40 12.50
N LEU A 164 -6.24 -12.93 12.77
CA LEU A 164 -5.33 -13.57 13.72
C LEU A 164 -5.92 -13.59 15.14
N LEU A 165 -6.52 -12.49 15.59
CA LEU A 165 -7.17 -12.41 16.89
C LEU A 165 -8.35 -13.38 17.00
N LEU A 166 -9.18 -13.46 15.96
CA LEU A 166 -10.31 -14.39 15.91
C LEU A 166 -9.83 -15.85 15.99
N LEU A 167 -8.76 -16.15 15.25
CA LEU A 167 -8.14 -17.47 15.24
C LEU A 167 -7.55 -17.84 16.61
N LEU A 168 -6.91 -16.89 17.29
CA LEU A 168 -6.43 -17.06 18.67
C LEU A 168 -7.59 -17.30 19.65
N LEU A 169 -8.70 -16.55 19.50
CA LEU A 169 -9.89 -16.75 20.33
C LEU A 169 -10.49 -18.14 20.12
N LEU A 170 -10.56 -18.61 18.88
CA LEU A 170 -11.02 -19.96 18.55
C LEU A 170 -10.13 -21.02 19.19
N LEU A 171 -8.81 -20.83 19.16
CA LEU A 171 -7.86 -21.71 19.83
C LEU A 171 -8.11 -21.76 21.34
N LEU A 172 -8.28 -20.61 21.98
CA LEU A 172 -8.55 -20.51 23.41
C LEU A 172 -9.86 -21.23 23.78
N LEU A 173 -10.91 -21.04 22.98
CA LEU A 173 -12.18 -21.71 23.17
C LEU A 173 -12.03 -23.23 23.08
N LEU A 174 -11.27 -23.72 22.08
CA LEU A 174 -11.02 -25.14 21.96
C LEU A 174 -10.21 -25.69 23.13
N LEU A 175 -9.18 -24.96 23.59
CA LEU A 175 -8.41 -25.35 24.77
C LEU A 175 -9.30 -25.44 26.03
N LEU A 176 -10.21 -24.49 26.21
CA LEU A 176 -11.19 -24.52 27.29
C LEU A 176 -12.10 -25.75 27.20
N LEU A 177 -12.60 -26.07 26.01
CA LEU A 177 -13.41 -27.27 25.77
C LEU A 177 -12.62 -28.54 26.10
N LEU A 178 -11.35 -28.58 25.72
CA LEU A 178 -10.42 -29.67 26.01
C LEU A 178 -10.27 -29.89 27.52
N LEU A 179 -10.05 -28.79 28.25
CA LEU A 179 -9.92 -28.80 29.71
C LEU A 179 -11.20 -29.29 30.39
N LEU A 180 -12.36 -28.83 29.91
CA LEU A 180 -13.65 -29.28 30.41
C LEU A 180 -13.85 -30.79 30.20
N LEU A 181 -13.49 -31.29 29.01
CA LEU A 181 -13.56 -32.72 28.71
C LEU A 181 -12.66 -33.52 29.65
N LEU A 182 -11.43 -33.04 29.89
CA LEU A 182 -10.50 -33.66 30.81
C LEU A 182 -11.04 -33.69 32.25
N LEU A 183 -11.65 -32.61 32.71
CA LEU A 183 -12.28 -32.54 34.03
C LEU A 183 -13.44 -33.54 34.17
N LEU A 184 -14.30 -33.62 33.17
CA LEU A 184 -15.41 -34.58 33.15
C LEU A 184 -14.92 -36.02 33.22
N LEU A 185 -13.86 -36.31 32.48
CA LEU A 185 -13.23 -37.62 32.44
C LEU A 185 -12.60 -37.99 33.80
N LEU A 186 -11.95 -37.04 34.46
CA LEU A 186 -11.42 -37.22 35.83
C LEU A 186 -12.56 -37.45 36.84
N LEU A 187 -13.65 -36.71 36.74
CA LEU A 187 -14.83 -36.90 37.59
C LEU A 187 -15.42 -38.31 37.42
N LEU A 188 -15.54 -38.77 36.18
CA LEU A 188 -16.01 -40.12 35.87
C LEU A 188 -15.10 -41.19 36.51
N LEU A 189 -13.78 -41.00 36.42
CA LEU A 189 -12.81 -41.90 37.06
C LEU A 189 -13.01 -41.93 38.59
N LEU A 190 -13.17 -40.77 39.22
CA LEU A 190 -13.39 -40.67 40.66
C LEU A 190 -14.67 -41.40 41.08
N LEU A 191 -15.76 -41.20 40.34
CA LEU A 191 -17.04 -41.89 40.60
C LEU A 191 -16.88 -43.42 40.49
N LEU A 192 -16.15 -43.90 39.49
CA LEU A 192 -15.87 -45.33 39.32
C LEU A 192 -15.03 -45.89 40.47
N LEU A 193 -14.03 -45.15 40.93
CA LEU A 193 -13.21 -45.52 42.09
C LEU A 193 -14.05 -45.63 43.37
N LEU A 194 -14.91 -44.63 43.63
CA LEU A 194 -15.81 -44.64 44.79
C LEU A 194 -16.78 -45.81 44.74
N HIS A 195 -17.38 -46.06 43.58
CA HIS A 195 -18.31 -47.18 43.40
C HIS A 195 -17.62 -48.53 43.65
N HIS A 196 -16.42 -48.72 43.10
CA HIS A 196 -15.64 -49.93 43.29
C HIS A 196 -15.24 -50.15 44.76
N HIS A 197 -14.82 -49.09 45.44
CA HIS A 197 -14.46 -49.13 46.86
C HIS A 197 -15.66 -49.49 47.75
N HIS A 198 -16.82 -48.88 47.48
CA HIS A 198 -18.06 -49.18 48.22
C HIS A 198 -18.46 -50.66 48.07
N HIS A 199 -18.36 -51.21 46.86
CA HIS A 199 -18.68 -52.61 46.60
C HIS A 199 -17.74 -53.58 47.33
N HIS A 200 -16.45 -53.25 47.44
CA HIS A 200 -15.50 -54.09 48.17
C HIS A 200 -15.74 -54.10 49.70
N HIS A 201 -16.15 -52.97 50.29
CA HIS A 201 -16.44 -52.91 51.72
C HIS A 201 -17.64 -53.78 52.14
N HIS A 202 -18.69 -53.87 51.32
CA HIS A 202 -19.86 -54.72 51.64
C HIS A 202 -19.54 -56.21 51.69
N HIS A 203 -18.60 -56.70 50.87
CA HIS A 203 -18.24 -58.12 50.88
C HIS A 203 -17.43 -58.55 52.13
N HIS A 204 -16.67 -57.65 52.75
CA HIS A 204 -15.91 -58.00 53.95
C HIS A 204 -16.78 -58.13 55.21
N HIS A 205 -17.91 -57.41 55.30
CA HIS A 205 -18.81 -57.53 56.45
C HIS A 205 -19.59 -58.85 56.48
N HIS A 206 -19.88 -59.45 55.32
CA HIS A 206 -20.56 -60.75 55.25
C HIS A 206 -19.69 -61.94 55.64
N HIS A 207 -18.37 -61.85 55.48
CA HIS A 207 -17.47 -62.95 55.90
C HIS A 207 -17.13 -62.93 57.39
N HIS A 208 -17.34 -61.81 58.09
CA HIS A 208 -17.08 -61.72 59.53
C HIS A 208 -18.30 -62.04 60.42
N SER A 209 -19.46 -62.27 59.80
CA SER A 209 -20.73 -62.56 60.46
C SER A 209 -21.17 -64.02 60.34
N GLN A 210 -20.25 -64.89 59.90
CA GLN A 210 -20.34 -66.35 59.91
C GLN A 210 -19.27 -66.91 60.84
#